data_AF-A0A1N6RAT0-F1
#
_entry.id   AF-A0A1N6RAT0-F1
#
_cell.length_a   1.000
_cell.length_b   1.000
_cell.length_c   1.000
_cell.angle_alpha   90.00
_cell.angle_beta   90.00
_cell.angle_gamma   90.00
#
_symmetry.space_group_name_H-M   'P 1'
#
loop_
_entity.id
_entity.type
_entity.pdbx_description
1 polymer ?
#
loop_
_entity_poly.entity_id
_entity_poly.type
_entity_poly.pdbx_seq_one_letter_code
_entity_poly.pdbx_strand_id
1 'polypeptide(L)'
;MTPRDAFLAELRDRTTFHLEKLAQESAETFGRYLNLPEAAPRIYRRLVEVYQLDGAREVAACMIDLASGVFYQGAIMLTEREYLGLKLIRDEFSSDLPEETARELQDLVDTLGRSDST
;
A
#
# COMPACT_ATOMS: atom_id res chain seq x y z
N MET A 1 -3.26 -40.03 -0.22
CA MET A 1 -3.82 -38.74 0.21
C MET A 1 -4.91 -39.02 1.23
N THR A 2 -4.80 -38.51 2.45
CA THR A 2 -5.81 -38.75 3.49
C THR A 2 -6.97 -37.75 3.35
N PRO A 3 -8.17 -38.05 3.88
CA PRO A 3 -9.27 -37.07 3.91
C PRO A 3 -8.89 -35.74 4.58
N ARG A 4 -8.00 -35.78 5.59
CA ARG A 4 -7.44 -34.58 6.23
C ARG A 4 -6.59 -33.75 5.27
N ASP A 5 -5.75 -34.39 4.46
CA ASP A 5 -4.90 -33.69 3.50
C ASP A 5 -5.74 -33.05 2.38
N ALA A 6 -6.79 -33.74 1.91
CA ALA A 6 -7.72 -33.20 0.92
C ALA A 6 -8.47 -31.97 1.45
N PHE A 7 -8.97 -32.03 2.69
CA PHE A 7 -9.62 -30.88 3.34
C PHE A 7 -8.66 -29.69 3.52
N LEU A 8 -7.42 -29.93 3.96
CA LEU A 8 -6.43 -28.86 4.14
C LEU A 8 -6.03 -28.22 2.80
N ALA A 9 -5.95 -29.01 1.72
CA ALA A 9 -5.71 -28.49 0.38
C ALA A 9 -6.88 -27.59 -0.08
N GLU A 10 -8.11 -28.07 0.04
CA GLU A 10 -9.30 -27.30 -0.33
C GLU A 10 -9.44 -26.01 0.49
N LEU A 11 -9.17 -26.07 1.80
CA LEU A 11 -9.22 -24.89 2.65
C LEU A 11 -8.19 -23.85 2.22
N ARG A 12 -6.96 -24.28 1.90
CA ARG A 12 -5.91 -23.38 1.38
C ARG A 12 -6.31 -22.76 0.05
N ASP A 13 -6.83 -23.55 -0.88
CA ASP A 13 -7.24 -23.07 -2.19
C ASP A 13 -8.34 -22.01 -2.07
N ARG A 14 -9.37 -22.27 -1.23
CA ARG A 14 -10.44 -21.31 -0.98
C ARG A 14 -9.94 -20.04 -0.29
N THR A 15 -9.06 -20.17 0.71
CA THR A 15 -8.47 -19.01 1.40
C THR A 15 -7.65 -18.16 0.43
N THR A 16 -6.81 -18.78 -0.40
CA THR A 16 -6.02 -18.09 -1.43
C THR A 16 -6.93 -17.32 -2.38
N PHE A 17 -7.95 -17.99 -2.92
CA PHE A 17 -8.92 -17.35 -3.83
C PHE A 17 -9.60 -16.11 -3.20
N HIS A 18 -10.02 -16.21 -1.93
CA HIS A 18 -10.65 -15.08 -1.24
C HIS A 18 -9.68 -13.93 -0.98
N LEU A 19 -8.43 -14.22 -0.60
CA LEU A 19 -7.41 -13.19 -0.39
C LEU A 19 -7.02 -12.49 -1.69
N GLU A 20 -6.89 -13.22 -2.79
CA GLU A 20 -6.63 -12.67 -4.12
C GLU A 20 -7.76 -11.74 -4.57
N LYS A 21 -9.01 -12.15 -4.37
CA LYS A 21 -10.17 -11.32 -4.69
C LYS A 21 -10.19 -10.04 -3.85
N LEU A 22 -9.94 -10.15 -2.54
CA LEU A 22 -9.89 -8.99 -1.65
C LEU A 22 -8.74 -8.03 -2.01
N ALA A 23 -7.58 -8.57 -2.41
CA ALA A 23 -6.46 -7.78 -2.88
C ALA A 23 -6.80 -7.03 -4.17
N GLN A 24 -7.51 -7.67 -5.11
CA GLN A 24 -7.97 -7.03 -6.34
C GLN A 24 -8.98 -5.90 -6.06
N GLU A 25 -10.01 -6.14 -5.24
CA GLU A 25 -11.00 -5.12 -4.88
C GLU A 25 -10.35 -3.93 -4.15
N SER A 26 -9.35 -4.20 -3.32
CA SER A 26 -8.57 -3.16 -2.62
C SER A 26 -7.72 -2.35 -3.59
N ALA A 27 -7.05 -3.01 -4.55
CA ALA A 27 -6.28 -2.36 -5.61
C ALA A 27 -7.14 -1.46 -6.52
N GLU A 28 -8.32 -1.94 -6.92
CA GLU A 28 -9.28 -1.16 -7.71
C GLU A 28 -9.78 0.06 -6.95
N THR A 29 -10.10 -0.10 -5.66
CA THR A 29 -10.51 1.00 -4.78
C THR A 29 -9.38 2.02 -4.65
N PHE A 30 -8.16 1.57 -4.39
CA PHE A 30 -6.97 2.41 -4.30
C PHE A 30 -6.72 3.23 -5.57
N GLY A 31 -6.79 2.58 -6.74
CA GLY A 31 -6.64 3.26 -8.02
C GLY A 31 -7.71 4.29 -8.31
N ARG A 32 -8.95 4.04 -7.88
CA ARG A 32 -10.04 5.02 -8.02
C ARG A 32 -9.79 6.27 -7.18
N TYR A 33 -9.36 6.10 -5.92
CA TYR A 33 -9.10 7.24 -5.04
C TYR A 33 -7.91 8.08 -5.46
N LEU A 34 -6.84 7.44 -5.96
CA LEU A 34 -5.66 8.17 -6.46
C LEU A 34 -5.82 8.69 -7.89
N ASN A 35 -6.93 8.38 -8.58
CA ASN A 35 -7.10 8.62 -10.02
C ASN A 35 -5.99 7.96 -10.87
N LEU A 36 -5.58 6.75 -10.48
CA LEU A 36 -4.51 5.94 -11.11
C LEU A 36 -4.98 4.51 -11.43
N PRO A 37 -5.96 4.32 -12.33
CA PRO A 37 -6.55 3.00 -12.56
C PRO A 37 -5.56 1.95 -13.10
N GLU A 38 -4.50 2.37 -13.80
CA GLU A 38 -3.51 1.46 -14.40
C GLU A 38 -2.28 1.24 -13.50
N ALA A 39 -1.79 2.29 -12.83
CA ALA A 39 -0.60 2.20 -11.99
C ALA A 39 -0.90 1.66 -10.59
N ALA A 40 -2.03 2.03 -9.99
CA ALA A 40 -2.35 1.64 -8.62
C ALA A 40 -2.47 0.12 -8.41
N PRO A 41 -3.01 -0.70 -9.34
CA PRO A 41 -2.97 -2.14 -9.19
C PRO A 41 -1.57 -2.73 -9.13
N ARG A 42 -0.62 -2.15 -9.88
CA ARG A 42 0.79 -2.55 -9.83
C ARG A 42 1.43 -2.17 -8.51
N ILE A 43 1.22 -0.93 -8.06
CA ILE A 43 1.71 -0.43 -6.77
C ILE A 43 1.17 -1.29 -5.63
N TYR A 44 -0.14 -1.54 -5.62
CA TYR A 44 -0.79 -2.32 -4.57
C TYR A 44 -0.30 -3.77 -4.54
N ARG A 45 -0.13 -4.41 -5.70
CA ARG A 45 0.48 -5.75 -5.77
C ARG A 45 1.87 -5.78 -5.15
N ARG A 46 2.69 -4.77 -5.46
CA ARG A 46 4.04 -4.65 -4.89
C ARG A 46 4.00 -4.49 -3.37
N LEU A 47 3.05 -3.73 -2.84
CA LEU A 47 2.84 -3.61 -1.40
C LEU A 47 2.42 -4.94 -0.76
N VAL A 48 1.53 -5.71 -1.40
CA VAL A 48 1.08 -7.03 -0.91
C VAL A 48 2.25 -8.02 -0.87
N GLU A 49 3.14 -7.98 -1.86
CA GLU A 49 4.35 -8.83 -1.90
C GLU A 49 5.29 -8.56 -0.72
N VAL A 50 5.42 -7.31 -0.28
CA VAL A 50 6.36 -6.90 0.78
C VAL A 50 5.72 -6.97 2.17
N TYR A 51 4.47 -6.53 2.30
CA TYR A 51 3.81 -6.28 3.59
C TYR A 51 2.60 -7.17 3.87
N GLN A 52 2.31 -8.12 2.96
CA GLN A 52 1.06 -8.89 2.98
C GLN A 52 -0.18 -7.99 2.84
N LEU A 53 -1.36 -8.60 2.78
CA LEU A 53 -2.60 -7.88 2.48
C LEU A 53 -2.91 -6.77 3.49
N ASP A 54 -2.83 -7.06 4.79
CA ASP A 54 -3.17 -6.10 5.82
C ASP A 54 -2.22 -4.89 5.83
N GLY A 55 -0.91 -5.14 5.70
CA GLY A 55 0.08 -4.07 5.61
C GLY A 55 -0.06 -3.24 4.33
N ALA A 56 -0.38 -3.86 3.20
CA ALA A 56 -0.66 -3.14 1.96
C ALA A 56 -1.89 -2.23 2.08
N ARG A 57 -2.93 -2.64 2.82
CA ARG A 57 -4.11 -1.81 3.08
C ARG A 57 -3.79 -0.59 3.93
N GLU A 58 -2.97 -0.74 4.97
CA GLU A 58 -2.53 0.37 5.82
C GLU A 58 -1.74 1.41 5.00
N VAL A 59 -0.75 0.95 4.21
CA VAL A 59 0.05 1.85 3.35
C VAL A 59 -0.82 2.52 2.29
N ALA A 60 -1.74 1.78 1.66
CA ALA A 60 -2.63 2.34 0.65
C ALA A 60 -3.59 3.39 1.23
N ALA A 61 -4.14 3.15 2.44
CA ALA A 61 -4.96 4.14 3.13
C ALA A 61 -4.17 5.41 3.44
N CYS A 62 -2.96 5.26 3.98
CA CYS A 62 -2.05 6.37 4.23
C CYS A 62 -1.72 7.14 2.94
N MET A 63 -1.54 6.46 1.81
CA MET A 63 -1.28 7.13 0.53
C MET A 63 -2.51 7.88 0.00
N ILE A 64 -3.73 7.37 0.23
CA ILE A 64 -4.98 8.08 -0.11
C ILE A 64 -5.14 9.34 0.72
N ASP A 65 -4.86 9.26 2.03
CA ASP A 65 -4.92 10.43 2.92
C ASP A 65 -3.92 11.52 2.47
N LEU A 66 -2.77 11.11 1.91
CA LEU A 66 -1.74 11.98 1.35
C LEU A 66 -2.27 12.71 0.13
N ALA A 67 -2.71 11.96 -0.89
CA ALA A 67 -3.25 12.54 -2.12
C ALA A 67 -4.51 13.39 -1.89
N SER A 68 -5.23 13.13 -0.79
CA SER A 68 -6.42 13.91 -0.42
C SER A 68 -6.10 15.21 0.33
N GLY A 69 -4.82 15.47 0.63
CA GLY A 69 -4.42 16.63 1.44
C GLY A 69 -4.95 16.59 2.87
N VAL A 70 -5.28 15.40 3.41
CA VAL A 70 -5.78 15.26 4.79
C VAL A 70 -4.65 15.49 5.80
N PHE A 71 -3.39 15.31 5.38
CA PHE A 71 -2.21 15.47 6.24
C PHE A 71 -1.83 16.91 6.63
N TYR A 72 -2.67 17.91 6.34
CA TYR A 72 -2.33 19.30 6.66
C TYR A 72 -2.50 19.64 8.15
N GLN A 73 -1.36 19.99 8.76
CA GLN A 73 -1.13 20.67 10.05
C GLN A 73 -1.04 19.81 11.33
N GLY A 74 0.18 19.30 11.57
CA GLY A 74 0.71 19.11 12.93
C GLY A 74 0.66 17.67 13.46
N ALA A 75 1.84 17.04 13.52
CA ALA A 75 2.10 15.72 14.11
C ALA A 75 1.51 14.52 13.35
N ILE A 76 2.02 14.27 12.16
CA ILE A 76 1.83 12.98 11.50
C ILE A 76 2.68 11.94 12.24
N MET A 77 2.04 11.06 13.00
CA MET A 77 2.67 9.84 13.49
C MET A 77 2.36 8.72 12.50
N LEU A 78 3.26 8.51 11.54
CA LEU A 78 3.23 7.28 10.76
C LEU A 78 3.73 6.13 11.63
N THR A 79 3.07 4.98 11.51
CA THR A 79 3.69 3.72 11.90
C THR A 79 4.94 3.48 11.04
N GLU A 80 5.88 2.69 11.57
CA GLU A 80 7.08 2.30 10.82
C GLU A 80 6.71 1.67 9.45
N ARG A 81 5.64 0.88 9.44
CA ARG A 81 5.15 0.21 8.22
C ARG A 81 4.64 1.20 7.18
N GLU A 82 3.84 2.19 7.59
CA GLU A 82 3.37 3.24 6.68
C GLU A 82 4.54 4.03 6.11
N TYR A 83 5.50 4.42 6.95
CA TYR A 83 6.70 5.12 6.49
C TYR A 83 7.49 4.32 5.45
N LEU A 84 7.82 3.05 5.77
CA LEU A 84 8.57 2.18 4.85
C LEU A 84 7.78 1.88 3.57
N GLY A 85 6.46 1.76 3.66
CA GLY A 85 5.57 1.57 2.51
C GLY A 85 5.51 2.80 1.60
N LEU A 86 5.37 4.00 2.16
CA LEU A 86 5.42 5.26 1.42
C LEU A 86 6.79 5.48 0.77
N LYS A 87 7.88 5.15 1.47
CA LYS A 87 9.24 5.19 0.92
C LYS A 87 9.39 4.23 -0.26
N LEU A 88 8.85 3.02 -0.17
CA LEU A 88 8.83 2.07 -1.28
C LEU A 88 8.08 2.64 -2.50
N ILE A 89 6.92 3.27 -2.28
CA ILE A 89 6.14 3.91 -3.35
C ILE A 89 6.94 5.01 -4.03
N ARG A 90 7.59 5.88 -3.24
CA ARG A 90 8.44 6.97 -3.74
C ARG A 90 9.58 6.44 -4.60
N ASP A 91 10.30 5.43 -4.09
CA ASP A 91 11.51 4.91 -4.71
C ASP A 91 11.23 4.13 -6.00
N GLU A 92 10.12 3.38 -6.06
CA GLU A 92 9.81 2.50 -7.19
C GLU A 92 8.76 3.07 -8.16
N PHE A 93 7.90 3.99 -7.73
CA PHE A 93 6.70 4.38 -8.49
C PHE A 93 6.43 5.90 -8.55
N SER A 94 7.36 6.76 -8.11
CA SER A 94 7.16 8.22 -8.15
C SER A 94 6.81 8.76 -9.54
N SER A 95 7.32 8.15 -10.61
CA SER A 95 6.99 8.53 -11.99
C SER A 95 5.56 8.21 -12.43
N ASP A 96 4.87 7.33 -11.70
CA ASP A 96 3.49 6.94 -12.01
C ASP A 96 2.46 7.78 -11.26
N LEU A 97 2.90 8.59 -10.29
CA LEU A 97 2.03 9.42 -9.45
C LEU A 97 1.78 10.79 -10.10
N PRO A 98 0.65 11.44 -9.79
CA PRO A 98 0.46 12.85 -10.10
C PRO A 98 1.59 13.70 -9.50
N GLU A 99 2.04 14.73 -10.21
CA GLU A 99 3.20 15.55 -9.82
C GLU A 99 3.08 16.10 -8.39
N GLU A 100 1.90 16.61 -8.02
CA GLU A 100 1.64 17.13 -6.68
C GLU A 100 1.78 16.04 -5.61
N THR A 101 1.15 14.88 -5.83
CA THR A 101 1.23 13.74 -4.91
C THR A 101 2.66 13.20 -4.79
N ALA A 102 3.40 13.14 -5.90
CA ALA A 102 4.80 12.71 -5.90
C ALA A 102 5.68 13.65 -5.09
N ARG A 103 5.46 14.97 -5.23
CA ARG A 103 6.16 16.00 -4.46
C ARG A 103 5.82 15.94 -2.97
N GLU A 104 4.54 15.85 -2.62
CA GLU A 104 4.11 15.71 -1.21
C GLU A 104 4.66 14.45 -0.57
N LEU A 105 4.69 13.34 -1.30
CA LEU A 105 5.31 12.09 -0.86
C LEU A 105 6.81 12.24 -0.63
N GLN A 106 7.52 12.91 -1.55
CA GLN A 106 8.94 13.19 -1.42
C GLN A 106 9.22 14.01 -0.15
N ASP A 107 8.50 15.13 0.02
CA ASP A 107 8.68 16.05 1.15
C ASP A 107 8.42 15.37 2.50
N LEU A 108 7.38 14.54 2.58
CA LEU A 108 7.03 13.77 3.77
C LEU A 108 8.15 12.77 4.14
N VAL A 109 8.58 11.94 3.19
CA VAL A 109 9.58 10.90 3.47
C VAL A 109 10.94 11.51 3.83
N ASP A 110 11.32 12.64 3.20
CA ASP A 110 12.57 13.33 3.51
C ASP A 110 12.55 14.01 4.89
N THR A 111 11.41 14.60 5.27
CA THR A 111 11.23 15.20 6.59
C THR A 111 11.37 14.16 7.70
N LEU A 112 10.75 12.99 7.51
CA LEU A 112 10.83 11.89 8.47
C LEU A 112 12.23 11.26 8.49
N GLY A 113 12.85 11.03 7.34
CA GLY A 113 14.19 10.43 7.25
C GLY A 113 15.30 11.28 7.87
N ARG A 114 15.14 12.61 7.92
CA ARG A 114 16.08 13.51 8.62
C ARG A 114 15.95 13.44 10.14
N SER A 115 14.75 13.12 10.64
CA SER A 115 14.47 13.04 12.08
C SER A 115 15.11 11.80 12.73
N ASP A 116 15.36 10.74 11.95
CA ASP A 116 16.04 9.52 12.41
C ASP A 116 17.59 9.67 12.53
N SER A 117 18.16 10.75 11.99
CA SER A 117 19.63 10.95 11.91
C SER A 117 20.21 11.91 12.97
N THR A 118 19.39 12.39 13.90
CA THR A 118 19.75 13.31 15.01
C THR A 118 19.47 12.68 16.35
#